data_AF-A0A2R8CF86-F1
#
_entry.id   AF-A0A2R8CF86-F1
#
_cell.length_a   1.000
_cell.length_b   1.000
_cell.length_c   1.000
_cell.angle_alpha   90.00
_cell.angle_beta   90.00
_cell.angle_gamma   90.00
#
_symmetry.space_group_name_H-M   'P 1'
#
loop_
_entity.id
_entity.type
_entity.pdbx_description
1 polymer ?
#
loop_
_entity_poly.entity_id
_entity_poly.type
_entity_poly.pdbx_seq_one_letter_code
_entity_poly.pdbx_strand_id
1 'polypeptide(L)' 'MFLAASIAIFVCFFANVALGAFANRAFLGDVGEMLVLFAAAILFVVAILKQEADASEKKNGS' A
#
# COMPACT_ATOMS: atom_id res chain seq x y z
N MET A 1 -0.47 -13.12 0.87
CA MET A 1 -1.58 -12.46 1.63
C MET A 1 -1.35 -10.96 1.84
N PHE A 2 -0.15 -10.50 2.22
CA PHE A 2 0.13 -9.06 2.40
C PHE A 2 0.13 -8.23 1.10
N LEU A 3 0.54 -8.82 -0.04
CA LEU A 3 0.57 -8.12 -1.33
C LEU A 3 -0.84 -7.72 -1.82
N ALA A 4 -1.82 -8.62 -1.71
CA ALA A 4 -3.20 -8.32 -2.08
C ALA A 4 -3.81 -7.22 -1.18
N ALA A 5 -3.50 -7.23 0.12
CA ALA A 5 -3.92 -6.18 1.05
C ALA A 5 -3.25 -4.83 0.73
N SER A 6 -1.97 -4.82 0.36
CA SER A 6 -1.25 -3.61 -0.08
C SER A 6 -1.86 -3.03 -1.36
N ILE A 7 -2.17 -3.87 -2.35
CA ILE A 7 -2.84 -3.45 -3.59
C ILE A 7 -4.23 -2.88 -3.29
N ALA A 8 -5.02 -3.52 -2.42
CA ALA A 8 -6.35 -3.03 -2.06
C ALA A 8 -6.29 -1.64 -1.42
N ILE A 9 -5.35 -1.41 -0.50
CA ILE A 9 -5.15 -0.10 0.15
C ILE A 9 -4.67 0.94 -0.86
N PHE A 10 -3.78 0.56 -1.78
CA PHE A 10 -3.31 1.43 -2.86
C PHE A 10 -4.43 1.85 -3.82
N VAL A 11 -5.31 0.91 -4.21
CA VAL A 11 -6.45 1.22 -5.08
C VAL A 11 -7.44 2.16 -4.39
N CYS A 12 -7.70 1.94 -3.10
CA CYS A 12 -8.53 2.85 -2.29
C CYS A 12 -7.97 4.27 -2.26
N PHE A 13 -6.66 4.39 -2.04
CA PHE A 13 -5.96 5.67 -2.10
C PHE A 13 -6.09 6.34 -3.48
N PHE A 14 -5.76 5.60 -4.53
CA PHE A 14 -5.80 6.09 -5.91
C PHE A 14 -7.20 6.56 -6.31
N ALA A 15 -8.24 5.81 -5.95
CA ALA A 15 -9.62 6.18 -6.21
C ALA A 15 -10.02 7.49 -5.52
N ASN A 16 -9.58 7.71 -4.28
CA ASN A 16 -9.86 8.93 -3.55
C ASN A 16 -9.14 10.15 -4.18
N VAL A 17 -7.87 10.01 -4.58
CA VAL A 17 -7.13 11.06 -5.30
C VAL A 17 -7.75 11.36 -6.67
N ALA A 18 -8.13 10.33 -7.42
CA ALA A 18 -8.77 10.49 -8.73
C ALA A 18 -10.11 11.22 -8.60
N LEU A 19 -10.94 10.87 -7.61
CA LEU A 19 -12.19 11.57 -7.31
C LEU A 19 -11.96 13.03 -6.92
N GLY A 20 -10.93 13.31 -6.11
CA GLY A 20 -10.50 14.68 -5.81
C GLY A 20 -10.14 15.47 -7.07
N ALA A 21 -9.31 14.89 -7.94
CA ALA A 21 -8.82 15.54 -9.16
C ALA A 21 -9.90 15.74 -10.25
N PHE A 22 -10.80 14.77 -10.44
CA PHE A 22 -11.82 14.81 -11.50
C PHE A 22 -13.14 15.47 -11.07
N ALA A 23 -13.55 15.31 -9.81
CA ALA A 23 -14.86 15.75 -9.34
C ALA A 23 -14.81 16.90 -8.33
N ASN A 24 -13.61 17.40 -7.98
CA ASN A 24 -13.38 18.39 -6.92
C ASN A 24 -14.09 18.02 -5.59
N ARG A 25 -14.25 16.71 -5.34
CA ARG A 25 -14.91 16.13 -4.17
C ARG A 25 -14.05 14.98 -3.63
N ALA A 26 -12.95 15.34 -2.99
CA ALA A 26 -12.12 14.39 -2.24
C ALA A 26 -12.76 14.09 -0.87
N PHE A 27 -12.77 12.83 -0.45
CA PHE A 27 -13.29 12.42 0.87
C PHE A 27 -12.23 12.62 1.96
N LEU A 28 -10.95 12.48 1.60
CA LEU A 28 -9.81 12.89 2.42
C LEU A 28 -9.21 14.18 1.84
N GLY A 29 -8.89 15.18 2.68
CA GLY A 29 -8.14 16.36 2.26
C GLY A 29 -6.63 16.10 2.11
N ASP A 30 -5.86 17.10 1.68
CA ASP A 30 -4.41 16.99 1.38
C ASP A 30 -3.60 16.20 2.42
N VAL A 31 -3.78 16.51 3.71
CA VAL A 31 -3.05 15.83 4.79
C VAL A 31 -3.46 14.35 4.90
N GLY A 32 -4.75 14.05 4.70
CA GLY A 32 -5.26 12.68 4.71
C GLY A 32 -4.73 11.86 3.53
N GLU A 33 -4.62 12.46 2.35
CA GLU A 33 -4.02 11.81 1.19
C GLU A 33 -2.54 11.47 1.42
N MET A 34 -1.76 12.41 1.97
CA MET A 34 -0.35 12.16 2.30
C MET A 34 -0.17 11.03 3.33
N LEU A 35 -1.04 10.98 4.35
CA LEU A 35 -1.00 9.92 5.38
C LEU A 35 -1.34 8.54 4.82
N VAL A 36 -2.28 8.45 3.87
CA VAL A 36 -2.63 7.18 3.24
C VAL A 36 -1.50 6.67 2.33
N LEU A 37 -0.84 7.54 1.56
CA LEU A 37 0.36 7.15 0.80
C LEU A 37 1.47 6.65 1.70
N PHE A 38 1.68 7.33 2.83
CA PHE A 38 2.70 6.94 3.80
C PHE A 38 2.40 5.55 4.39
N ALA A 39 1.15 5.29 4.77
CA ALA A 39 0.73 3.97 5.23
C ALA A 39 0.89 2.88 4.14
N ALA A 40 0.54 3.18 2.89
CA ALA A 40 0.72 2.27 1.76
C ALA A 40 2.19 1.91 1.54
N ALA A 41 3.09 2.89 1.62
CA ALA A 41 4.54 2.67 1.48
C ALA A 41 5.10 1.77 2.59
N ILE A 42 4.69 1.99 3.85
CA ILE A 42 5.11 1.13 4.97
C ILE A 42 4.64 -0.31 4.75
N LEU A 43 3.37 -0.52 4.40
CA LEU A 43 2.82 -1.85 4.17
C LEU A 43 3.51 -2.56 3.01
N PHE A 44 3.86 -1.83 1.95
CA PHE A 44 4.63 -2.37 0.83
C PHE A 44 6.02 -2.84 1.26
N VAL A 45 6.77 -2.04 2.02
CA VAL A 45 8.09 -2.42 2.54
C VAL A 45 7.99 -3.66 3.43
N VAL A 46 7.03 -3.69 4.35
CA VAL A 46 6.80 -4.87 5.22
C VAL A 46 6.49 -6.12 4.39
N ALA A 47 5.70 -5.99 3.32
CA ALA A 47 5.38 -7.12 2.45
C ALA A 47 6.62 -7.65 1.72
N ILE A 48 7.49 -6.77 1.21
CA ILE A 48 8.75 -7.17 0.57
C ILE A 48 9.68 -7.86 1.56
N LEU A 49 9.92 -7.25 2.73
CA LEU A 49 10.82 -7.85 3.74
C LEU A 49 10.36 -9.24 4.18
N LYS A 50 9.04 -9.43 4.33
CA LYS A 50 8.47 -10.73 4.66
C LYS A 50 8.65 -11.76 3.53
N GLN A 51 8.48 -11.34 2.28
CA GLN A 51 8.73 -12.21 1.11
C GLN A 51 10.21 -12.62 1.00
N GLU A 52 11.13 -11.69 1.23
CA GLU A 52 12.57 -11.96 1.24
C GLU A 52 12.96 -12.93 2.38
N ALA A 53 12.38 -12.76 3.58
CA ALA A 53 12.61 -13.66 4.71
C ALA A 53 12.11 -15.09 4.43
N ASP A 54 10.89 -15.24 3.91
CA ASP A 54 10.31 -16.53 3.55
C ASP A 54 11.13 -17.22 2.43
N ALA A 55 11.66 -16.46 1.47
CA ALA A 55 12.52 -16.99 0.42
C ALA A 55 13.91 -17.44 0.94
N SER A 56 14.43 -16.73 1.94
CA SER A 56 15.71 -17.05 2.60
C SER A 56 15.62 -18.33 3.42
N GLU A 57 14.52 -18.52 4.18
CA GLU A 57 14.28 -19.72 4.97
C GLU A 57 14.17 -20.97 4.09
N LYS A 58 13.47 -20.84 2.95
CA LYS A 58 13.32 -21.92 1.97
C LYS A 58 14.65 -22.35 1.32
N LYS A 59 15.66 -21.48 1.31
CA LYS A 59 17.00 -21.75 0.75
C LYS A 59 17.93 -22.45 1.74
N ASN A 60 17.70 -22.29 3.05
CA ASN A 60 18.50 -22.89 4.12
C ASN A 60 17.98 -24.26 4.61
N GLY A 61 16.83 -24.71 4.12
CA GLY A 61 16.21 -25.99 4.47
C GLY A 61 16.45 -27.14 3.49
N SER A 62 17.51 -27.10 2.68
CA SER A 62 17.89 -28.17 1.75
C SER A 62 19.16 -28.91 2.16
#